data_AF-A0A3D2ISU8-F1
#
_entry.id   AF-A0A3D2ISU8-F1
#
_cell.length_a   1.000
_cell.length_b   1.000
_cell.length_c   1.000
_cell.angle_alpha   90.00
_cell.angle_beta   90.00
_cell.angle_gamma   90.00
#
_symmetry.space_group_name_H-M   'P 1'
#
loop_
_entity.id
_entity.type
_entity.pdbx_description
1 polymer ?
#
loop_
_entity_poly.entity_id
_entity_poly.type
_entity_poly.pdbx_seq_one_letter_code
_entity_poly.pdbx_strand_id
1 'polypeptide(L)'
;MTMIINLSNHPHASWQEKQLRAAQAYGKVIDLPFPQILSTTDVESIALDLLNQIREMKPDAVLVMGEFSLVFMMVDALLDDGIPVLTAASNRSTVEKREADGRIVKVAHFDFVGFRQYRRLKKPDPKWMGITANGIAVKDRLHSHVHYEDGLTDAKIREAISRISVTCPCGKIQHDTVRFDEIVGNSSCISLTDELRKRVQWMQRPGRDGLTPMISGVPSVPVNTLFLALRRTDENEAILLTAYAGEEAFPEPWTPWLSDAEREISEAFWSTHALAFPESSLTDN
;
A
#
# COMPACT_ATOMS: atom_id res chain seq x y z
N MET A 1 -9.84 33.02 24.89
CA MET A 1 -8.45 32.70 25.25
C MET A 1 -8.13 31.39 24.57
N THR A 2 -6.97 31.27 23.91
CA THR A 2 -6.59 30.01 23.27
C THR A 2 -6.19 28.96 24.30
N MET A 3 -6.49 27.70 24.04
CA MET A 3 -6.30 26.57 24.95
C MET A 3 -5.72 25.36 24.22
N ILE A 4 -4.70 24.76 24.83
CA ILE A 4 -4.14 23.47 24.41
C ILE A 4 -4.37 22.43 25.51
N ILE A 5 -4.93 21.28 25.14
CA ILE A 5 -5.02 20.13 26.05
C ILE A 5 -3.75 19.32 25.92
N ASN A 6 -3.11 19.03 27.04
CA ASN A 6 -2.04 18.03 27.15
C ASN A 6 -2.66 16.68 27.54
N LEU A 7 -2.92 15.82 26.56
CA LEU A 7 -3.24 14.42 26.76
C LEU A 7 -1.95 13.60 26.57
N SER A 8 -1.05 13.67 27.54
CA SER A 8 0.16 12.85 27.54
C SER A 8 0.50 12.21 28.86
N ASN A 9 1.30 11.16 28.79
CA ASN A 9 1.91 10.52 29.96
C ASN A 9 2.97 11.40 30.67
N HIS A 10 3.11 12.67 30.27
CA HIS A 10 4.01 13.66 30.85
C HIS A 10 3.23 14.95 31.17
N PRO A 11 2.72 15.10 32.41
CA PRO A 11 2.01 16.30 32.85
C PRO A 11 2.86 17.57 32.65
N HIS A 12 2.23 18.71 32.34
CA HIS A 12 2.99 19.92 32.03
C HIS A 12 3.79 20.46 33.22
N ALA A 13 3.44 20.07 34.44
CA ALA A 13 4.22 20.36 35.64
C ALA A 13 5.65 19.76 35.61
N SER A 14 5.88 18.69 34.84
CA SER A 14 7.21 18.09 34.66
C SER A 14 7.94 18.59 33.41
N TRP A 15 7.39 19.56 32.70
CA TRP A 15 7.98 20.05 31.45
C TRP A 15 9.16 20.97 31.72
N GLN A 16 10.15 20.88 30.84
CA GLN A 16 11.24 21.84 30.79
C GLN A 16 10.72 23.21 30.35
N GLU A 17 11.40 24.27 30.78
CA GLU A 17 11.10 25.66 30.41
C GLU A 17 10.93 25.85 28.89
N LYS A 18 11.73 25.15 28.06
CA LYS A 18 11.61 25.23 26.60
C LYS A 18 10.30 24.65 26.05
N GLN A 19 9.74 23.62 26.69
CA GLN A 19 8.46 23.02 26.31
C GLN A 19 7.32 23.96 26.71
N LEU A 20 7.38 24.57 27.90
CA LEU A 20 6.41 25.56 28.35
C LEU A 20 6.39 26.77 27.41
N ARG A 21 7.55 27.30 27.03
CA ARG A 21 7.67 28.38 26.03
C ARG A 21 7.11 27.99 24.67
N ALA A 22 7.40 26.78 24.18
CA ALA A 22 6.85 26.30 22.92
C ALA A 22 5.31 26.18 22.98
N ALA A 23 4.73 25.83 24.13
CA ALA A 23 3.30 25.65 24.31
C ALA A 23 2.53 26.98 24.32
N GLN A 24 3.18 28.07 24.72
CA GLN A 24 2.59 29.43 24.68
C GLN A 24 2.11 29.81 23.28
N ALA A 25 2.72 29.27 22.21
CA ALA A 25 2.27 29.49 20.83
C ALA A 25 0.87 28.90 20.54
N TYR A 26 0.40 27.97 21.35
CA TYR A 26 -0.87 27.26 21.17
C TYR A 26 -1.94 27.66 22.21
N GLY A 27 -1.52 28.26 23.33
CA GLY A 27 -2.43 28.80 24.35
C GLY A 27 -2.14 28.29 25.75
N LYS A 28 -3.13 28.45 26.64
CA LYS A 28 -3.03 27.94 28.01
C LYS A 28 -3.05 26.42 28.01
N VAL A 29 -2.05 25.80 28.66
CA VAL A 29 -1.98 24.35 28.80
C VAL A 29 -2.94 23.87 29.88
N ILE A 30 -3.76 22.86 29.56
CA ILE A 30 -4.59 22.13 30.51
C ILE A 30 -4.24 20.65 30.40
N ASP A 31 -3.81 20.04 31.50
CA ASP A 31 -3.59 18.59 31.52
C ASP A 31 -4.92 17.84 31.55
N LEU A 32 -5.08 16.91 30.62
CA LEU A 32 -6.06 15.83 30.71
C LEU A 32 -5.27 14.55 31.03
N PRO A 33 -5.51 13.87 32.17
CA PRO A 33 -4.71 12.72 32.57
C PRO A 33 -4.68 11.63 31.51
N PHE A 34 -3.48 11.19 31.15
CA PHE A 34 -3.31 10.05 30.25
C PHE A 34 -3.51 8.75 31.03
N PRO A 35 -4.44 7.87 30.60
CA PRO A 35 -4.78 6.67 31.34
C PRO A 35 -3.67 5.62 31.30
N GLN A 36 -3.65 4.74 32.30
CA GLN A 36 -2.80 3.55 32.25
C GLN A 36 -3.42 2.53 31.30
N ILE A 37 -2.69 2.17 30.25
CA ILE A 37 -3.09 1.14 29.28
C ILE A 37 -2.39 -0.17 29.63
N LEU A 38 -3.18 -1.19 29.97
CA LEU A 38 -2.76 -2.55 30.28
C LEU A 38 -3.12 -3.49 29.13
N SER A 39 -2.61 -4.72 29.16
CA SER A 39 -2.87 -5.73 28.11
C SER A 39 -4.35 -6.12 27.99
N THR A 40 -5.15 -5.91 29.02
CA THR A 40 -6.59 -6.22 29.08
C THR A 40 -7.46 -4.98 28.92
N THR A 41 -6.87 -3.81 28.71
CA THR A 41 -7.62 -2.56 28.64
C THR A 41 -8.43 -2.50 27.34
N ASP A 42 -9.71 -2.17 27.47
CA ASP A 42 -10.53 -1.74 26.34
C ASP A 42 -10.14 -0.30 25.95
N VAL A 43 -9.22 -0.21 24.99
CA VAL A 43 -8.68 1.07 24.53
C VAL A 43 -9.74 1.89 23.79
N GLU A 44 -10.70 1.23 23.14
CA GLU A 44 -11.75 1.91 22.36
C GLU A 44 -12.71 2.67 23.28
N SER A 45 -13.21 2.01 24.33
CA SER A 45 -14.07 2.66 25.32
C SER A 45 -13.37 3.87 25.95
N ILE A 46 -12.09 3.74 26.31
CA ILE A 46 -11.31 4.83 26.89
C ILE A 46 -11.12 5.98 25.89
N ALA A 47 -10.81 5.67 24.63
CA ALA A 47 -10.65 6.67 23.59
C ALA A 47 -11.94 7.48 23.39
N LEU A 48 -13.10 6.81 23.39
CA LEU A 48 -14.40 7.46 23.24
C LEU A 48 -14.70 8.42 24.42
N ASP A 49 -14.43 7.98 25.65
CA ASP A 49 -14.64 8.82 26.84
C ASP A 49 -13.73 10.05 26.84
N LEU A 50 -12.45 9.88 26.47
CA LEU A 50 -11.50 10.99 26.35
C LEU A 50 -11.89 11.96 25.22
N LEU A 51 -12.32 11.43 24.08
CA LEU A 51 -12.78 12.24 22.95
C LEU A 51 -13.97 13.12 23.33
N ASN A 52 -14.95 12.55 24.04
CA ASN A 52 -16.12 13.30 24.51
C ASN A 52 -15.72 14.44 25.46
N GLN A 53 -14.83 14.17 26.42
CA GLN A 53 -14.31 15.21 27.33
C GLN A 53 -13.59 16.32 26.55
N ILE A 54 -12.73 15.96 25.59
CA ILE A 54 -12.01 16.93 24.77
C ILE A 54 -12.97 17.80 23.95
N ARG A 55 -14.01 17.20 23.36
CA ARG A 55 -15.05 17.93 22.60
C ARG A 55 -15.80 18.94 23.45
N GLU A 56 -16.14 18.59 24.69
CA GLU A 56 -16.78 19.50 25.64
C GLU A 56 -15.88 20.69 26.01
N MET A 57 -14.59 20.44 26.15
CA MET A 57 -13.59 21.45 26.47
C MET A 57 -13.32 22.42 25.31
N LYS A 58 -13.55 22.02 24.05
CA LYS A 58 -13.36 22.83 22.83
C LYS A 58 -11.96 23.46 22.72
N PRO A 59 -10.87 22.66 22.70
CA PRO A 59 -9.51 23.18 22.59
C PRO A 59 -9.21 23.74 21.20
N ASP A 60 -8.21 24.62 21.12
CA ASP A 60 -7.60 25.05 19.86
C ASP A 60 -6.56 24.04 19.35
N ALA A 61 -6.00 23.21 20.23
CA ALA A 61 -5.11 22.10 19.89
C ALA A 61 -5.05 21.04 21.00
N VAL A 62 -4.64 19.82 20.65
CA VAL A 62 -4.39 18.74 21.61
C VAL A 62 -3.00 18.16 21.39
N LEU A 63 -2.16 18.14 22.43
CA LEU A 63 -0.93 17.37 22.45
C LEU A 63 -1.27 15.93 22.87
N VAL A 64 -1.00 14.96 21.99
CA VAL A 64 -1.31 13.54 22.23
C VAL A 64 -0.02 12.72 22.19
N MET A 65 0.35 12.12 23.33
CA MET A 65 1.55 11.28 23.45
C MET A 65 1.41 10.21 24.55
N GLY A 66 1.94 9.02 24.33
CA GLY A 66 1.90 7.96 25.33
C GLY A 66 1.88 6.59 24.67
N GLU A 67 0.94 5.75 25.07
CA GLU A 67 0.75 4.42 24.50
C GLU A 67 0.23 4.51 23.05
N PHE A 68 0.82 3.74 22.14
CA PHE A 68 0.66 3.90 20.70
C PHE A 68 -0.76 3.60 20.20
N SER A 69 -1.43 2.59 20.76
CA SER A 69 -2.80 2.25 20.33
C SER A 69 -3.79 3.36 20.68
N LEU A 70 -3.74 3.90 21.90
CA LEU A 70 -4.59 5.03 22.29
C LEU A 70 -4.23 6.29 21.50
N VAL A 71 -2.93 6.59 21.34
CA VAL A 71 -2.46 7.75 20.54
C VAL A 71 -3.01 7.68 19.13
N PHE A 72 -2.96 6.51 18.48
CA PHE A 72 -3.48 6.34 17.13
C PHE A 72 -4.98 6.67 17.04
N MET A 73 -5.80 6.09 17.92
CA MET A 73 -7.25 6.32 17.94
C MET A 73 -7.60 7.78 18.22
N MET A 74 -6.93 8.39 19.21
CA MET A 74 -7.15 9.80 19.55
C MET A 74 -6.73 10.75 18.44
N VAL A 75 -5.57 10.51 17.81
CA VAL A 75 -5.10 11.33 16.68
C VAL A 75 -6.08 11.25 15.52
N ASP A 76 -6.54 10.04 15.16
CA ASP A 76 -7.45 9.87 14.03
C ASP A 76 -8.79 10.57 14.26
N ALA A 77 -9.41 10.35 15.42
CA ALA A 77 -10.70 10.94 15.77
C ALA A 77 -10.65 12.48 15.91
N LEU A 78 -9.59 13.03 16.51
CA LEU A 78 -9.44 14.49 16.65
C LEU A 78 -9.16 15.17 15.31
N LEU A 79 -8.46 14.50 14.40
CA LEU A 79 -8.27 15.00 13.03
C LEU A 79 -9.59 15.02 12.24
N ASP A 80 -10.50 14.07 12.47
CA ASP A 80 -11.86 14.10 11.89
C ASP A 80 -12.70 15.25 12.45
N ASP A 81 -12.54 15.59 13.73
CA ASP A 81 -13.17 16.76 14.34
C ASP A 81 -12.54 18.09 13.87
N GLY A 82 -11.50 18.05 13.04
CA GLY A 82 -10.78 19.22 12.58
C GLY A 82 -9.93 19.90 13.66
N ILE A 83 -9.68 19.22 14.78
CA ILE A 83 -8.90 19.74 15.90
C ILE A 83 -7.41 19.52 15.61
N PRO A 84 -6.56 20.56 15.65
CA PRO A 84 -5.11 20.42 15.50
C PRO A 84 -4.50 19.48 16.56
N VAL A 85 -3.88 18.39 16.11
CA VAL A 85 -3.21 17.43 17.00
C VAL A 85 -1.69 17.57 16.90
N LEU A 86 -1.03 17.62 18.05
CA LEU A 86 0.41 17.83 18.20
C LEU A 86 1.07 16.63 18.88
N THR A 87 2.38 16.49 18.67
CA THR A 87 3.28 15.61 19.42
C THR A 87 4.59 16.33 19.72
N ALA A 88 5.24 16.02 20.84
CA ALA A 88 6.56 16.55 21.15
C ALA A 88 7.63 15.83 20.32
N ALA A 89 8.41 16.59 19.56
CA ALA A 89 9.53 16.09 18.77
C ALA A 89 10.84 16.32 19.54
N SER A 90 11.58 15.24 19.80
CA SER A 90 12.87 15.28 20.49
C SER A 90 13.93 14.54 19.70
N ASN A 91 15.15 15.06 19.68
CA ASN A 91 16.31 14.27 19.28
C ASN A 91 16.60 13.24 20.37
N ARG A 92 16.85 11.99 19.98
CA ARG A 92 17.15 10.91 20.92
C ARG A 92 18.61 10.48 20.73
N SER A 93 19.38 10.52 21.81
CA SER A 93 20.67 9.84 21.89
C SER A 93 20.61 8.77 22.98
N THR A 94 21.36 7.69 22.80
CA THR A 94 21.38 6.60 23.77
C THR A 94 22.81 6.22 24.09
N VAL A 95 23.12 6.18 25.38
CA VAL A 95 24.43 5.81 25.91
C VAL A 95 24.29 4.52 26.68
N GLU A 96 25.07 3.50 26.31
CA GLU A 96 25.16 2.26 27.07
C GLU A 96 26.40 2.33 27.96
N LYS A 97 26.20 2.16 29.27
CA LYS A 97 27.25 2.16 30.28
C LYS A 97 27.30 0.78 30.91
N ARG A 98 28.49 0.20 31.00
CA ARG A 98 28.69 -1.01 31.80
C ARG A 98 28.99 -0.59 33.24
N GLU A 99 28.16 -1.01 34.18
CA GLU A 99 28.40 -0.81 35.61
C GLU A 99 29.51 -1.76 36.10
N ALA A 100 30.08 -1.43 37.27
CA ALA A 100 31.20 -2.17 37.85
C ALA A 100 30.86 -3.65 38.17
N ASP A 101 29.57 -3.97 38.34
CA ASP A 101 29.06 -5.33 38.55
C ASP A 101 28.75 -6.10 37.25
N GLY A 102 29.09 -5.51 36.09
CA GLY A 102 28.89 -6.12 34.77
C GLY A 102 27.55 -5.81 34.12
N ARG A 103 26.60 -5.17 34.82
CA ARG A 103 25.30 -4.77 34.25
C ARG A 103 25.48 -3.73 33.15
N ILE A 104 24.58 -3.73 32.17
CA ILE A 104 24.52 -2.71 31.12
C ILE A 104 23.36 -1.78 31.45
N VAL A 105 23.66 -0.51 31.70
CA VAL A 105 22.69 0.56 31.88
C VAL A 105 22.57 1.34 30.58
N LYS A 106 21.36 1.42 30.06
CA LYS A 106 21.03 2.20 28.87
C LYS A 106 20.38 3.52 29.28
N VAL A 107 21.08 4.62 29.08
CA VAL A 107 20.58 5.97 29.34
C VAL A 107 20.12 6.57 28.01
N ALA A 108 18.83 6.87 27.90
CA ALA A 108 18.28 7.60 26.76
C ALA A 108 18.15 9.09 27.13
N HIS A 109 18.77 9.95 26.34
CA HIS A 109 18.62 11.40 26.44
C HIS A 109 17.64 11.89 25.38
N PHE A 110 16.69 12.74 25.79
CA PHE A 110 15.67 13.31 24.91
C PHE A 110 15.80 14.84 24.89
N ASP A 111 16.30 15.36 23.78
CA ASP A 111 16.46 16.80 23.57
C ASP A 111 15.27 17.33 22.78
N PHE A 112 14.25 17.82 23.50
CA PHE A 112 13.08 18.42 22.85
C PHE A 112 13.44 19.56 21.90
N VAL A 113 12.90 19.49 20.69
CA VAL A 113 13.12 20.43 19.58
C VAL A 113 11.91 21.35 19.42
N GLY A 114 10.70 20.81 19.55
CA GLY A 114 9.46 21.55 19.37
C GLY A 114 8.24 20.64 19.28
N PHE A 115 7.08 21.23 19.09
CA PHE A 115 5.87 20.48 18.76
C PHE A 115 5.75 20.27 17.25
N ARG A 116 5.37 19.06 16.86
CA ARG A 116 5.08 18.68 15.49
C ARG A 116 3.60 18.36 15.37
N GLN A 117 2.95 18.86 14.33
CA GLN A 117 1.55 18.56 14.06
C GLN A 117 1.42 17.20 13.38
N TYR A 118 0.51 16.36 13.85
CA TYR A 118 0.05 15.18 13.10
C TYR A 118 -0.72 15.62 11.87
N ARG A 119 -0.51 14.91 10.76
CA ARG A 119 -1.27 15.11 9.52
C ARG A 119 -1.46 13.75 8.86
N ARG A 120 -2.65 13.52 8.31
CA ARG A 120 -2.86 12.39 7.39
C ARG A 120 -2.01 12.62 6.16
N LEU A 121 -1.26 11.59 5.75
CA LEU A 121 -0.52 11.63 4.51
C LEU A 121 -1.53 11.77 3.37
N LYS A 122 -1.48 12.90 2.63
CA LYS A 122 -2.22 13.04 1.39
C LYS A 122 -1.58 12.10 0.38
N LYS A 123 -2.25 10.97 0.11
CA LYS A 123 -1.88 10.10 -1.00
C LYS A 123 -2.19 10.86 -2.30
N PRO A 124 -1.35 10.75 -3.34
CA PRO A 124 -1.68 11.31 -4.63
C PRO A 124 -3.01 10.70 -5.11
N ASP A 125 -3.84 11.51 -5.76
CA ASP A 125 -5.06 11.00 -6.36
C ASP A 125 -4.68 9.91 -7.38
N PRO A 126 -5.31 8.72 -7.30
CA PRO A 126 -5.05 7.66 -8.25
C PRO A 126 -5.39 8.15 -9.66
N LYS A 127 -4.47 7.89 -10.60
CA LYS A 127 -4.57 8.37 -11.99
C LYS A 127 -5.85 7.82 -12.62
N TRP A 128 -6.69 8.68 -13.19
CA TRP A 128 -7.91 8.22 -13.87
C TRP A 128 -7.56 7.32 -15.07
N MET A 129 -8.29 6.21 -15.27
CA MET A 129 -8.07 5.21 -16.32
C MET A 129 -9.26 4.95 -17.24
N GLY A 130 -10.45 5.45 -16.95
CA GLY A 130 -11.60 5.24 -17.83
C GLY A 130 -12.92 5.11 -17.09
N ILE A 131 -13.97 4.83 -17.87
CA ILE A 131 -15.27 4.37 -17.39
C ILE A 131 -15.60 3.10 -18.19
N THR A 132 -16.07 2.06 -17.51
CA THR A 132 -16.48 0.80 -18.14
C THR A 132 -17.77 0.96 -18.94
N ALA A 133 -18.11 -0.03 -19.77
CA ALA A 133 -19.36 -0.04 -20.54
C ALA A 133 -20.62 0.07 -19.66
N ASN A 134 -20.54 -0.41 -18.42
CA ASN A 134 -21.61 -0.33 -17.42
C ASN A 134 -21.45 0.83 -16.41
N GLY A 135 -20.60 1.82 -16.71
CA GLY A 135 -20.55 3.08 -15.95
C GLY A 135 -19.64 3.09 -14.71
N ILE A 136 -18.80 2.08 -14.51
CA ILE A 136 -17.88 2.02 -13.36
C ILE A 136 -16.60 2.81 -13.69
N ALA A 137 -16.27 3.79 -12.85
CA ALA A 137 -15.04 4.56 -12.96
C ALA A 137 -13.83 3.68 -12.61
N VAL A 138 -12.81 3.69 -13.47
CA VAL A 138 -11.57 2.95 -13.23
C VAL A 138 -10.43 3.91 -12.95
N LYS A 139 -9.69 3.67 -11.87
CA LYS A 139 -8.48 4.42 -11.53
C LYS A 139 -7.26 3.51 -11.42
N ASP A 140 -6.10 4.05 -11.71
CA ASP A 140 -4.81 3.38 -11.57
C ASP A 140 -4.40 3.38 -10.10
N ARG A 141 -4.13 2.20 -9.53
CA ARG A 141 -3.58 2.15 -8.17
C ARG A 141 -2.13 2.60 -8.19
N LEU A 142 -1.63 3.00 -7.02
CA LEU A 142 -0.20 3.23 -6.83
C LEU A 142 0.56 1.91 -7.11
N HIS A 143 1.33 1.88 -8.21
CA HIS A 143 2.06 0.72 -8.74
C HIS A 143 1.18 -0.43 -9.31
N SER A 144 0.30 -0.14 -10.27
CA SER A 144 -0.26 -1.20 -11.13
C SER A 144 0.83 -1.93 -11.91
N HIS A 145 0.63 -3.23 -12.15
CA HIS A 145 1.52 -4.04 -12.97
C HIS A 145 1.12 -3.88 -14.44
N VAL A 146 1.64 -2.84 -15.08
CA VAL A 146 1.35 -2.54 -16.48
C VAL A 146 2.61 -2.70 -17.31
N HIS A 147 2.54 -3.50 -18.38
CA HIS A 147 3.67 -3.75 -19.29
C HIS A 147 3.72 -2.68 -20.38
N TYR A 148 4.15 -1.46 -20.03
CA TYR A 148 4.28 -0.36 -20.99
C TYR A 148 5.45 -0.59 -21.97
N GLU A 149 6.48 -1.29 -21.53
CA GLU A 149 7.67 -1.68 -22.31
C GLU A 149 7.33 -2.50 -23.55
N ASP A 150 6.19 -3.18 -23.55
CA ASP A 150 5.69 -3.99 -24.66
C ASP A 150 4.87 -3.18 -25.69
N GLY A 151 4.92 -1.85 -25.61
CA GLY A 151 4.22 -0.94 -26.52
C GLY A 151 2.77 -0.65 -26.13
N LEU A 152 2.31 -1.16 -24.98
CA LEU A 152 0.99 -0.85 -24.45
C LEU A 152 0.92 0.62 -24.01
N THR A 153 -0.20 1.29 -24.30
CA THR A 153 -0.42 2.70 -23.94
C THR A 153 -1.65 2.89 -23.07
N ASP A 154 -1.63 3.97 -22.30
CA ASP A 154 -2.80 4.48 -21.57
C ASP A 154 -4.06 4.58 -22.43
N ALA A 155 -3.93 5.04 -23.67
CA ALA A 155 -5.04 5.20 -24.59
C ALA A 155 -5.70 3.85 -24.89
N LYS A 156 -4.88 2.81 -25.13
CA LYS A 156 -5.38 1.45 -25.37
C LYS A 156 -5.99 0.81 -24.14
N ILE A 157 -5.41 1.05 -22.96
CA ILE A 157 -6.00 0.59 -21.69
C ILE A 157 -7.37 1.25 -21.46
N ARG A 158 -7.49 2.57 -21.67
CA ARG A 158 -8.76 3.31 -21.57
C ARG A 158 -9.82 2.78 -22.53
N GLU A 159 -9.40 2.49 -23.76
CA GLU A 159 -10.27 1.92 -24.79
C GLU A 159 -10.72 0.49 -24.46
N ALA A 160 -9.83 -0.33 -23.88
CA ALA A 160 -10.21 -1.65 -23.39
C ALA A 160 -11.19 -1.57 -22.22
N ILE A 161 -10.94 -0.66 -21.27
CA ILE A 161 -11.82 -0.41 -20.13
C ILE A 161 -13.23 -0.05 -20.60
N SER A 162 -13.39 0.82 -21.60
CA SER A 162 -14.71 1.23 -22.08
C SER A 162 -15.52 0.11 -22.77
N ARG A 163 -14.87 -1.00 -23.13
CA ARG A 163 -15.50 -2.15 -23.80
C ARG A 163 -15.93 -3.27 -22.84
N ILE A 164 -15.48 -3.25 -21.59
CA ILE A 164 -15.79 -4.29 -20.59
C ILE A 164 -16.86 -3.82 -19.62
N SER A 165 -17.57 -4.76 -18.99
CA SER A 165 -18.50 -4.48 -17.89
C SER A 165 -17.97 -5.15 -16.62
N VAL A 166 -17.85 -4.38 -15.54
CA VAL A 166 -17.41 -4.93 -14.25
C VAL A 166 -18.63 -5.36 -13.44
N THR A 167 -18.76 -6.67 -13.24
CA THR A 167 -19.91 -7.29 -12.57
C THR A 167 -19.53 -8.04 -11.30
N CYS A 168 -18.23 -8.20 -11.03
CA CYS A 168 -17.76 -8.85 -9.81
C CYS A 168 -18.25 -8.10 -8.54
N PRO A 169 -18.39 -8.79 -7.40
CA PRO A 169 -18.72 -8.16 -6.13
C PRO A 169 -17.64 -7.17 -5.66
N CYS A 170 -18.02 -6.22 -4.81
CA CYS A 170 -17.05 -5.32 -4.17
C CYS A 170 -15.96 -6.11 -3.42
N GLY A 171 -14.71 -5.68 -3.57
CA GLY A 171 -13.52 -6.34 -3.04
C GLY A 171 -13.00 -7.50 -3.89
N LYS A 172 -13.71 -7.92 -4.94
CA LYS A 172 -13.28 -9.01 -5.84
C LYS A 172 -12.57 -8.47 -7.09
N ILE A 173 -11.76 -9.35 -7.67
CA ILE A 173 -11.02 -9.10 -8.91
C ILE A 173 -11.80 -9.73 -10.07
N GLN A 174 -11.87 -9.01 -11.18
CA GLN A 174 -12.39 -9.50 -12.46
C GLN A 174 -11.26 -9.45 -13.49
N HIS A 175 -11.17 -10.51 -14.29
CA HIS A 175 -10.24 -10.62 -15.40
C HIS A 175 -11.03 -10.52 -16.71
N ASP A 176 -10.53 -9.72 -17.64
CA ASP A 176 -11.12 -9.54 -18.96
C ASP A 176 -10.02 -9.52 -20.02
N THR A 177 -10.28 -10.12 -21.18
CA THR A 177 -9.44 -9.99 -22.36
C THR A 177 -10.22 -9.29 -23.46
N VAL A 178 -9.72 -8.16 -23.94
CA VAL A 178 -10.35 -7.36 -24.99
C VAL A 178 -9.62 -7.53 -26.30
N ARG A 179 -10.34 -7.88 -27.37
CA ARG A 179 -9.80 -7.97 -28.73
C ARG A 179 -9.99 -6.66 -29.50
N PHE A 180 -8.99 -6.32 -30.30
CA PHE A 180 -8.92 -5.15 -31.16
C PHE A 180 -8.72 -5.58 -32.62
N ASP A 181 -9.06 -4.68 -33.54
CA ASP A 181 -8.81 -4.89 -34.97
C ASP A 181 -7.36 -4.59 -35.36
N GLU A 182 -6.64 -3.85 -34.50
CA GLU A 182 -5.24 -3.48 -34.67
C GLU A 182 -4.36 -4.08 -33.57
N ILE A 183 -3.05 -4.10 -33.80
CA ILE A 183 -2.06 -4.52 -32.80
C ILE A 183 -2.06 -3.51 -31.64
N VAL A 184 -2.11 -4.01 -30.41
CA VAL A 184 -2.14 -3.20 -29.18
C VAL A 184 -0.82 -3.18 -28.42
N GLY A 185 0.07 -4.10 -28.72
CA GLY A 185 1.38 -4.26 -28.09
C GLY A 185 1.95 -5.64 -28.43
N ASN A 186 3.00 -6.03 -27.71
CA ASN A 186 3.65 -7.32 -27.86
C ASN A 186 3.43 -8.18 -26.62
N SER A 187 3.16 -9.47 -26.80
CA SER A 187 3.12 -10.43 -25.70
C SER A 187 4.46 -11.13 -25.58
N SER A 188 5.06 -11.10 -24.39
CA SER A 188 6.19 -11.98 -24.05
C SER A 188 5.74 -13.41 -23.74
N CYS A 189 4.48 -13.63 -23.36
CA CYS A 189 3.91 -14.96 -23.25
C CYS A 189 3.45 -15.45 -24.62
N ILE A 190 4.15 -16.46 -25.15
CA ILE A 190 3.93 -16.97 -26.51
C ILE A 190 3.45 -18.41 -26.49
N SER A 191 2.60 -18.77 -27.46
CA SER A 191 2.23 -20.17 -27.71
C SER A 191 3.37 -20.91 -28.40
N LEU A 192 3.56 -22.17 -28.03
CA LEU A 192 4.67 -23.02 -28.49
C LEU A 192 4.30 -23.82 -29.72
N THR A 193 5.10 -23.68 -30.79
CA THR A 193 5.15 -24.67 -31.87
C THR A 193 5.92 -25.90 -31.41
N ASP A 194 5.80 -27.01 -32.16
CA ASP A 194 6.56 -28.24 -31.86
C ASP A 194 8.08 -28.04 -31.89
N GLU A 195 8.58 -27.07 -32.66
CA GLU A 195 9.99 -26.69 -32.68
C GLU A 195 10.39 -25.87 -31.45
N LEU A 196 9.57 -24.89 -31.06
CA LEU A 196 9.84 -24.04 -29.90
C LEU A 196 9.75 -24.82 -28.58
N ARG A 197 8.84 -25.81 -28.49
CA ARG A 197 8.69 -26.65 -27.30
C ARG A 197 10.00 -27.35 -26.92
N LYS A 198 10.84 -27.71 -27.89
CA LYS A 198 12.15 -28.36 -27.66
C LYS A 198 13.21 -27.42 -27.07
N ARG A 199 12.99 -26.10 -27.12
CA ARG A 199 13.91 -25.07 -26.65
C ARG A 199 13.52 -24.49 -25.28
N VAL A 200 12.35 -24.84 -24.76
CA VAL A 200 11.87 -24.33 -23.47
C VAL A 200 12.81 -24.78 -22.36
N GLN A 201 13.20 -23.82 -21.53
CA GLN A 201 13.95 -24.05 -20.31
C GLN A 201 13.14 -23.53 -19.12
N TRP A 202 13.05 -24.35 -18.07
CA TRP A 202 12.48 -23.94 -16.80
C TRP A 202 13.55 -23.18 -16.03
N MET A 203 13.37 -21.86 -15.89
CA MET A 203 14.38 -20.96 -15.33
C MET A 203 13.82 -20.16 -14.14
N GLN A 204 14.70 -19.85 -13.18
CA GLN A 204 14.36 -19.04 -12.02
C GLN A 204 14.39 -17.56 -12.38
N ARG A 205 13.29 -16.85 -12.16
CA ARG A 205 13.20 -15.39 -12.37
C ARG A 205 13.43 -14.64 -11.05
N PRO A 206 14.04 -13.44 -11.08
CA PRO A 206 14.10 -12.58 -9.91
C PRO A 206 12.72 -12.34 -9.31
N GLY A 207 12.57 -12.53 -8.00
CA GLY A 207 11.31 -12.31 -7.28
C GLY A 207 10.25 -13.41 -7.45
N ARG A 208 10.61 -14.57 -8.02
CA ARG A 208 9.77 -15.77 -8.03
C ARG A 208 10.42 -16.86 -7.17
N ASP A 209 9.61 -17.71 -6.55
CA ASP A 209 10.09 -18.81 -5.71
C ASP A 209 10.32 -20.11 -6.51
N GLY A 210 9.65 -20.27 -7.65
CA GLY A 210 9.78 -21.43 -8.51
C GLY A 210 10.13 -21.08 -9.96
N LEU A 211 10.29 -22.13 -10.76
CA LEU A 211 10.74 -22.03 -12.15
C LEU A 211 9.61 -21.59 -13.09
N THR A 212 9.95 -20.79 -14.09
CA THR A 212 9.04 -20.36 -15.15
C THR A 212 9.52 -20.98 -16.48
N PRO A 213 8.64 -21.50 -17.34
CA PRO A 213 9.03 -21.97 -18.66
C PRO A 213 9.34 -20.76 -19.56
N MET A 214 10.55 -20.71 -20.11
CA MET A 214 11.04 -19.56 -20.85
C MET A 214 11.86 -19.99 -22.07
N ILE A 215 11.97 -19.11 -23.07
CA ILE A 215 12.75 -19.32 -24.28
C ILE A 215 13.61 -18.09 -24.58
N SER A 216 14.93 -18.29 -24.68
CA SER A 216 15.87 -17.24 -25.09
C SER A 216 15.92 -17.06 -26.61
N GLY A 217 16.24 -15.83 -27.03
CA GLY A 217 16.45 -15.49 -28.43
C GLY A 217 15.18 -15.47 -29.26
N VAL A 218 14.02 -15.35 -28.60
CA VAL A 218 12.72 -15.20 -29.25
C VAL A 218 12.16 -13.83 -28.85
N PRO A 219 11.83 -12.95 -29.81
CA PRO A 219 11.21 -11.67 -29.49
C PRO A 219 9.77 -11.87 -29.00
N SER A 220 9.23 -10.88 -28.29
CA SER A 220 7.80 -10.81 -28.01
C SER A 220 7.00 -10.69 -29.32
N VAL A 221 5.76 -11.18 -29.31
CA VAL A 221 4.92 -11.32 -30.51
C VAL A 221 3.87 -10.22 -30.53
N PRO A 222 3.66 -9.50 -31.66
CA PRO A 222 2.61 -8.51 -31.76
C PRO A 222 1.23 -9.16 -31.62
N VAL A 223 0.39 -8.62 -30.75
CA VAL A 223 -0.95 -9.14 -30.47
C VAL A 223 -1.99 -8.04 -30.55
N ASN A 224 -3.23 -8.43 -30.88
CA ASN A 224 -4.39 -7.56 -30.91
C ASN A 224 -5.33 -7.78 -29.72
N THR A 225 -4.84 -8.44 -28.67
CA THR A 225 -5.58 -8.69 -27.42
C THR A 225 -4.91 -7.95 -26.27
N LEU A 226 -5.73 -7.49 -25.33
CA LEU A 226 -5.29 -6.79 -24.13
C LEU A 226 -5.98 -7.42 -22.92
N PHE A 227 -5.18 -7.91 -21.98
CA PHE A 227 -5.65 -8.42 -20.71
C PHE A 227 -5.75 -7.32 -19.66
N LEU A 228 -6.84 -7.29 -18.90
CA LEU A 228 -7.08 -6.41 -17.76
C LEU A 228 -7.44 -7.23 -16.52
N ALA A 229 -6.86 -6.88 -15.38
CA ALA A 229 -7.37 -7.28 -14.08
C ALA A 229 -7.82 -6.05 -13.30
N LEU A 230 -9.12 -5.96 -13.01
CA LEU A 230 -9.73 -4.88 -12.25
C LEU A 230 -10.23 -5.38 -10.91
N ARG A 231 -10.01 -4.62 -9.82
CA ARG A 231 -10.64 -4.87 -8.53
C ARG A 231 -11.74 -3.87 -8.28
N ARG A 232 -12.97 -4.33 -8.06
CA ARG A 232 -14.08 -3.45 -7.69
C ARG A 232 -13.89 -2.96 -6.27
N THR A 233 -13.91 -1.65 -6.06
CA THR A 233 -13.69 -1.03 -4.75
C THR A 233 -14.98 -0.56 -4.10
N ASP A 234 -15.99 -0.20 -4.90
CA ASP A 234 -17.34 0.11 -4.43
C ASP A 234 -18.37 -0.10 -5.58
N GLU A 235 -19.57 0.47 -5.43
CA GLU A 235 -20.64 0.35 -6.42
C GLU A 235 -20.29 0.98 -7.78
N ASN A 236 -19.54 2.08 -7.78
CA ASN A 236 -19.28 2.93 -8.94
C ASN A 236 -17.78 3.03 -9.29
N GLU A 237 -16.90 2.42 -8.52
CA GLU A 237 -15.46 2.50 -8.69
C GLU A 237 -14.77 1.13 -8.71
N ALA A 238 -13.75 1.04 -9.56
CA ALA A 238 -12.79 -0.05 -9.59
C ALA A 238 -11.37 0.52 -9.75
N ILE A 239 -10.39 -0.30 -9.38
CA ILE A 239 -8.98 -0.01 -9.61
C ILE A 239 -8.37 -0.98 -10.60
N LEU A 240 -7.51 -0.47 -11.48
CA LEU A 240 -6.64 -1.27 -12.31
C LEU A 240 -5.59 -1.96 -11.43
N LEU A 241 -5.40 -3.26 -11.61
CA LEU A 241 -4.35 -4.02 -10.93
C LEU A 241 -3.21 -4.38 -11.88
N THR A 242 -3.59 -4.87 -13.07
CA THR A 242 -2.70 -5.42 -14.09
C THR A 242 -3.24 -5.09 -15.48
N ALA A 243 -2.36 -4.71 -16.41
CA ALA A 243 -2.68 -4.65 -17.84
C ALA A 243 -1.47 -5.05 -18.69
N TYR A 244 -1.67 -5.90 -19.69
CA TYR A 244 -0.63 -6.25 -20.65
C TYR A 244 -1.25 -6.65 -21.99
N ALA A 245 -0.45 -6.57 -23.06
CA ALA A 245 -0.84 -7.05 -24.38
C ALA A 245 -0.77 -8.58 -24.41
N GLY A 246 -1.88 -9.25 -24.69
CA GLY A 246 -2.00 -10.70 -24.66
C GLY A 246 -3.36 -11.17 -24.15
N GLU A 247 -3.51 -12.49 -24.09
CA GLU A 247 -4.62 -13.15 -23.39
C GLU A 247 -4.23 -13.43 -21.93
N GLU A 248 -5.20 -13.85 -21.11
CA GLU A 248 -4.94 -14.22 -19.72
C GLU A 248 -3.88 -15.32 -19.61
N ALA A 249 -2.77 -15.02 -18.94
CA ALA A 249 -1.79 -16.01 -18.53
C ALA A 249 -2.15 -16.62 -17.17
N PHE A 250 -2.12 -17.94 -17.07
CA PHE A 250 -2.30 -18.63 -15.80
C PHE A 250 -1.05 -18.47 -14.91
N PRO A 251 -1.21 -18.40 -13.57
CA PRO A 251 -0.07 -18.47 -12.65
C PRO A 251 0.77 -19.73 -12.90
N GLU A 252 2.06 -19.71 -12.54
CA GLU A 252 2.90 -20.91 -12.67
C GLU A 252 2.44 -22.05 -11.73
N PRO A 253 2.61 -23.35 -12.09
CA PRO A 253 2.02 -24.47 -11.34
C PRO A 253 2.48 -24.59 -9.88
N TRP A 254 3.68 -24.10 -9.57
CA TRP A 254 4.25 -24.11 -8.22
C TRP A 254 3.64 -23.05 -7.29
N THR A 255 2.77 -22.19 -7.80
CA THR A 255 2.13 -21.12 -7.04
C THR A 255 1.37 -21.69 -5.83
N PRO A 256 1.67 -21.24 -4.59
CA PRO A 256 1.23 -21.94 -3.38
C PRO A 256 -0.27 -21.82 -3.08
N TRP A 257 -0.96 -20.84 -3.67
CA TRP A 257 -2.40 -20.62 -3.46
C TRP A 257 -3.30 -21.27 -4.52
N LEU A 258 -2.74 -21.99 -5.49
CA LEU A 258 -3.54 -22.75 -6.44
C LEU A 258 -4.12 -24.02 -5.79
N SER A 259 -5.41 -24.24 -5.95
CA SER A 259 -6.02 -25.55 -5.72
C SER A 259 -5.49 -26.59 -6.71
N ASP A 260 -5.69 -27.88 -6.42
CA ASP A 260 -5.21 -28.96 -7.32
C ASP A 260 -5.84 -28.89 -8.72
N ALA A 261 -7.12 -28.51 -8.82
CA ALA A 261 -7.79 -28.32 -10.09
C ALA A 261 -7.22 -27.13 -10.88
N GLU A 262 -6.94 -26.00 -10.22
CA GLU A 262 -6.32 -24.84 -10.87
C GLU A 262 -4.87 -25.15 -11.28
N ARG A 263 -4.16 -25.98 -10.50
CA ARG A 263 -2.81 -26.42 -10.84
C ARG A 263 -2.80 -27.24 -12.13
N GLU A 264 -3.73 -28.17 -12.30
CA GLU A 264 -3.85 -28.97 -13.54
C GLU A 264 -4.12 -28.08 -14.77
N ILE A 265 -4.98 -27.07 -14.64
CA ILE A 265 -5.23 -26.08 -15.71
C ILE A 265 -3.96 -25.27 -16.01
N SER A 266 -3.25 -24.83 -14.96
CA SER A 266 -1.98 -24.11 -15.09
C SER A 266 -0.92 -24.97 -15.79
N GLU A 267 -0.76 -26.25 -15.43
CA GLU A 267 0.17 -27.17 -16.08
C GLU A 267 -0.17 -27.36 -17.56
N ALA A 268 -1.45 -27.51 -17.89
CA ALA A 268 -1.91 -27.59 -19.27
C ALA A 268 -1.58 -26.31 -20.06
N PHE A 269 -1.82 -25.14 -19.47
CA PHE A 269 -1.46 -23.85 -20.07
C PHE A 269 0.05 -23.74 -20.35
N TRP A 270 0.89 -24.01 -19.34
CA TRP A 270 2.34 -23.90 -19.45
C TRP A 270 3.01 -25.03 -20.26
N SER A 271 2.28 -26.11 -20.59
CA SER A 271 2.74 -27.11 -21.57
C SER A 271 2.69 -26.61 -23.02
N THR A 272 1.94 -25.54 -23.27
CA THR A 272 1.70 -24.93 -24.58
C THR A 272 2.17 -23.49 -24.67
N HIS A 273 2.65 -22.89 -23.57
CA HIS A 273 3.11 -21.50 -23.51
C HIS A 273 4.46 -21.38 -22.81
N ALA A 274 5.23 -20.35 -23.16
CA ALA A 274 6.44 -19.96 -22.45
C ALA A 274 6.66 -18.44 -22.54
N LEU A 275 7.47 -17.89 -21.64
CA LEU A 275 7.91 -16.50 -21.76
C LEU A 275 9.11 -16.39 -22.70
N ALA A 276 8.93 -15.70 -23.81
CA ALA A 276 9.96 -15.31 -24.75
C ALA A 276 10.73 -14.09 -24.23
N PHE A 277 12.04 -14.10 -24.39
CA PHE A 277 12.88 -12.93 -24.12
C PHE A 277 14.05 -12.87 -25.11
N PRO A 278 14.50 -11.67 -25.50
CA PRO A 278 15.64 -11.49 -26.39
C PRO A 278 16.95 -11.90 -25.68
N GLU A 279 17.91 -12.44 -26.44
CA GLU A 279 19.21 -12.90 -25.91
C GLU A 279 19.96 -11.82 -25.11
N SER A 280 19.79 -10.55 -25.48
CA SER A 280 20.42 -9.41 -24.80
C SER A 280 19.94 -9.17 -23.36
N SER A 281 18.87 -9.85 -22.92
CA SER A 281 18.28 -9.70 -21.58
C SER A 281 18.84 -10.68 -20.54
N LEU A 282 19.72 -11.60 -20.94
CA LEU A 282 20.47 -12.45 -20.01
C LEU A 282 21.67 -11.66 -19.51
N THR A 283 21.52 -10.99 -18.37
CA THR A 283 22.71 -10.65 -17.58
C THR A 283 23.24 -11.93 -16.96
N ASP A 284 24.47 -12.30 -17.31
CA ASP A 284 25.21 -13.35 -16.62
C ASP A 284 25.18 -13.06 -15.11
N ASN A 285 24.54 -13.96 -14.35
CA ASN A 285 24.65 -13.98 -12.89
C ASN A 285 25.98 -14.65 -12.49
#